data_AF-A0A6J5AAV0-F1
#
_entry.id   AF-A0A6J5AAV0-F1
#
_cell.length_a   1.000
_cell.length_b   1.000
_cell.length_c   1.000
_cell.angle_alpha   90.00
_cell.angle_beta   90.00
_cell.angle_gamma   90.00
#
_symmetry.space_group_name_H-M   'P 1'
#
loop_
_entity.id
_entity.type
_entity.pdbx_description
1 polymer ?
#
loop_
_entity_poly.entity_id
_entity_poly.type
_entity_poly.pdbx_seq_one_letter_code
_entity_poly.pdbx_strand_id
1 'polypeptide(L)'
;MCDAEVAAVLLNRCTAQPMDNEEPAYLGILREGNLSFKHEIGFVALRDLPDPEACRTESIIFPDGSRALRMSAMKGESGWTRWTAMQPLH
;
A
#
# COMPACT_ATOMS: atom_id res chain seq x y z
N MET A 1 -2.23 -1.12 -19.15
CA MET A 1 -2.35 -0.83 -17.71
C MET A 1 -1.55 -1.89 -17.00
N CYS A 2 -0.56 -1.52 -16.19
CA CYS A 2 0.22 -2.50 -15.43
C CYS A 2 -0.55 -2.97 -14.19
N ASP A 3 -0.13 -4.07 -13.58
CA ASP A 3 -0.81 -4.66 -12.42
C ASP A 3 -0.93 -3.67 -11.25
N ALA A 4 0.08 -2.82 -11.06
CA ALA A 4 0.07 -1.75 -10.05
C ALA A 4 -1.03 -0.70 -10.28
N GLU A 5 -1.32 -0.33 -11.52
CA GLU A 5 -2.39 0.62 -11.85
C GLU A 5 -3.77 0.00 -11.58
N VAL A 6 -3.96 -1.26 -12.00
CA VAL A 6 -5.20 -2.02 -11.73
C VAL A 6 -5.42 -2.13 -10.22
N ALA A 7 -4.39 -2.53 -9.48
CA ALA A 7 -4.46 -2.69 -8.04
C ALA A 7 -4.76 -1.35 -7.33
N ALA A 8 -4.08 -0.26 -7.70
CA ALA A 8 -4.35 1.04 -7.10
C ALA A 8 -5.81 1.48 -7.32
N VAL A 9 -6.40 1.23 -8.49
CA VAL A 9 -7.81 1.53 -8.76
C VAL A 9 -8.74 0.68 -7.88
N LEU A 10 -8.51 -0.63 -7.83
CA LEU A 10 -9.35 -1.55 -7.05
C LEU A 10 -9.28 -1.24 -5.56
N LEU A 11 -8.08 -1.11 -5.01
CA LEU A 11 -7.86 -0.85 -3.59
C LEU A 11 -8.47 0.48 -3.15
N ASN A 12 -8.35 1.53 -3.96
CA ASN A 12 -8.95 2.83 -3.66
C ASN A 12 -10.49 2.84 -3.71
N ARG A 13 -11.12 1.87 -4.39
CA ARG A 13 -12.59 1.68 -4.33
C ARG A 13 -13.00 0.98 -3.03
N CYS A 14 -12.15 0.12 -2.50
CA CYS A 14 -12.46 -0.71 -1.34
C CYS A 14 -12.13 -0.05 0.01
N THR A 15 -11.22 0.93 0.05
CA THR A 15 -10.89 1.69 1.28
C THR A 15 -12.01 2.63 1.78
N ALA A 16 -13.21 2.57 1.20
CA ALA A 16 -14.38 3.29 1.70
C ALA A 16 -15.10 2.56 2.87
N GLN A 17 -14.62 1.40 3.32
CA GLN A 17 -15.17 0.67 4.46
C GLN A 17 -14.14 0.54 5.60
N PRO A 18 -14.58 0.57 6.89
CA PRO A 18 -13.67 0.42 8.04
C PRO A 18 -13.13 -1.02 8.09
N MET A 19 -11.82 -1.17 8.31
CA MET A 19 -11.11 -2.45 8.26
C MET A 19 -10.44 -2.72 9.61
N ASP A 20 -11.01 -3.65 10.38
CA ASP A 20 -10.60 -3.97 11.78
C ASP A 20 -9.98 -5.38 11.93
N ASN A 21 -9.53 -6.03 10.85
CA ASN A 21 -9.12 -7.45 10.87
C ASN A 21 -7.63 -7.72 10.60
N GLU A 22 -7.14 -8.84 11.13
CA GLU A 22 -5.73 -9.33 11.19
C GLU A 22 -5.06 -9.59 9.83
N GLU A 23 -5.82 -9.74 8.75
CA GLU A 23 -5.32 -9.59 7.37
C GLU A 23 -6.22 -8.57 6.65
N PRO A 24 -5.66 -7.57 5.95
CA PRO A 24 -6.49 -6.53 5.39
C PRO A 24 -7.39 -7.10 4.29
N ALA A 25 -8.70 -7.11 4.51
CA ALA A 25 -9.68 -7.71 3.58
C ALA A 25 -9.62 -7.12 2.16
N TYR A 26 -9.00 -5.95 1.97
CA TYR A 26 -8.78 -5.36 0.64
C TYR A 26 -7.77 -6.14 -0.21
N LEU A 27 -6.87 -6.92 0.39
CA LEU A 27 -5.95 -7.80 -0.33
C LEU A 27 -6.69 -8.97 -1.00
N GLY A 28 -7.85 -9.35 -0.46
CA GLY A 28 -8.71 -10.40 -1.03
C GLY A 28 -9.12 -10.08 -2.47
N ILE A 29 -9.48 -8.83 -2.76
CA ILE A 29 -9.88 -8.39 -4.11
C ILE A 29 -8.76 -8.59 -5.15
N LEU A 30 -7.49 -8.43 -4.76
CA LEU A 30 -6.38 -8.67 -5.68
C LEU A 30 -6.19 -10.16 -5.95
N ARG A 31 -6.38 -11.00 -4.92
CA ARG A 31 -6.31 -12.46 -5.03
C ARG A 31 -7.46 -13.02 -5.85
N GLU A 32 -8.66 -12.49 -5.70
CA GLU A 32 -9.84 -12.81 -6.53
C GLU A 32 -9.59 -12.48 -8.01
N GLY A 33 -8.88 -11.37 -8.28
CA GLY A 33 -8.41 -11.00 -9.61
C GLY A 33 -7.25 -11.86 -10.14
N ASN A 34 -6.83 -12.90 -9.41
CA ASN A 34 -5.70 -13.78 -9.72
C ASN A 34 -4.37 -13.04 -9.92
N LEU A 35 -4.19 -11.90 -9.23
CA LEU A 35 -2.93 -11.16 -9.24
C LEU A 35 -1.93 -11.79 -8.27
N SER A 36 -0.72 -12.06 -8.74
CA SER A 36 0.40 -12.48 -7.90
C SER A 36 1.11 -11.26 -7.35
N PHE A 37 1.30 -11.17 -6.03
CA PHE A 37 1.97 -10.01 -5.42
C PHE A 37 2.66 -10.39 -4.10
N LYS A 38 3.65 -9.56 -3.73
CA LYS A 38 4.22 -9.49 -2.38
C LYS A 38 3.61 -8.29 -1.64
N HIS A 39 3.21 -8.49 -0.39
CA HIS A 39 2.78 -7.41 0.49
C HIS A 39 3.94 -7.03 1.44
N GLU A 40 4.24 -5.74 1.54
CA GLU A 40 5.32 -5.23 2.38
C GLU A 40 4.88 -3.98 3.14
N ILE A 41 5.18 -3.94 4.44
CA ILE A 41 5.01 -2.78 5.31
C ILE A 41 6.39 -2.26 5.67
N GLY A 42 6.61 -0.96 5.44
CA GLY A 42 7.87 -0.28 5.70
C GLY A 42 7.68 0.98 6.54
N PHE A 43 8.80 1.61 6.87
CA PHE A 43 8.85 2.86 7.59
C PHE A 43 9.83 3.82 6.90
N VAL A 44 9.42 5.06 6.72
CA VAL A 44 10.26 6.17 6.29
C VAL A 44 10.54 7.01 7.53
N ALA A 45 11.76 6.88 8.03
CA ALA A 45 12.27 7.62 9.17
C ALA A 45 13.62 8.24 8.82
N LEU A 46 14.03 9.26 9.57
CA LEU A 46 15.41 9.71 9.57
C LEU A 46 16.33 8.57 10.01
N ARG A 47 17.44 8.38 9.30
CA ARG A 47 18.42 7.34 9.63
C ARG A 47 18.98 7.62 11.04
N ASP A 48 19.08 6.57 11.85
CA ASP A 48 19.69 6.55 13.19
C ASP A 48 18.96 7.36 14.29
N LEU A 49 17.71 7.77 14.06
CA LEU A 49 16.87 8.41 15.06
C LEU A 49 15.56 7.63 15.22
N PRO A 50 15.22 7.14 16.44
CA PRO A 50 13.90 6.61 16.69
C PRO A 50 12.89 7.75 16.56
N ASP A 51 12.17 7.75 15.43
CA ASP A 51 11.19 8.77 15.10
C ASP A 51 9.79 8.24 15.39
N PRO A 52 9.13 8.67 16.47
CA PRO A 52 7.73 8.31 16.76
C PRO A 52 6.75 8.86 15.72
N GLU A 53 7.21 9.75 14.83
CA GLU A 53 6.47 10.35 13.73
C GLU A 53 6.84 9.73 12.36
N ALA A 54 7.59 8.62 12.35
CA ALA A 54 7.97 7.91 11.13
C ALA A 54 6.74 7.57 10.27
N CYS A 55 6.78 7.95 8.99
CA CYS A 55 5.72 7.64 8.04
C CYS A 55 5.74 6.14 7.74
N ARG A 56 4.64 5.44 7.96
CA ARG A 56 4.50 4.05 7.53
C ARG A 56 4.25 4.02 6.03
N THR A 57 4.86 3.06 5.36
CA THR A 57 4.58 2.76 3.95
C THR A 57 3.96 1.39 3.84
N GLU A 58 3.09 1.23 2.86
CA GLU A 58 2.54 -0.06 2.49
C GLU A 58 2.63 -0.25 0.99
N SER A 59 3.26 -1.34 0.58
CA SER A 59 3.53 -1.68 -0.81
C SER A 59 2.93 -3.03 -1.19
N ILE A 60 2.27 -3.07 -2.35
CA ILE A 60 1.91 -4.29 -3.07
C ILE A 60 2.83 -4.36 -4.30
N ILE A 61 3.75 -5.32 -4.30
CA ILE A 61 4.82 -5.45 -5.30
C ILE A 61 4.49 -6.60 -6.25
N PHE A 62 4.46 -6.30 -7.54
CA PHE A 62 4.14 -7.26 -8.60
C PHE A 62 5.41 -7.89 -9.20
N PRO A 63 5.30 -9.02 -9.92
CA PRO A 63 6.46 -9.71 -10.51
C PRO A 63 7.24 -8.87 -11.51
N ASP A 64 6.59 -7.90 -12.16
CA ASP A 64 7.22 -6.94 -13.07
C ASP A 64 8.01 -5.84 -12.34
N GLY A 65 8.01 -5.84 -11.00
CA GLY A 65 8.65 -4.83 -10.16
C GLY A 65 7.83 -3.55 -9.95
N SER A 66 6.68 -3.43 -10.62
CA SER A 66 5.74 -2.33 -10.37
C SER A 66 5.12 -2.50 -8.99
N ARG A 67 4.65 -1.39 -8.39
CA ARG A 67 4.01 -1.46 -7.09
C ARG A 67 2.87 -0.49 -6.90
N ALA A 68 1.84 -0.92 -6.18
CA ALA A 68 0.87 -0.01 -5.58
C ALA A 68 1.37 0.38 -4.18
N LEU A 69 1.53 1.68 -3.92
CA LEU A 69 2.06 2.24 -2.69
C LEU A 69 1.04 3.17 -2.04
N ARG A 70 0.96 3.13 -0.71
CA ARG A 70 0.37 4.20 0.11
C ARG A 70 1.21 4.49 1.34
N MET A 71 0.97 5.65 1.96
CA MET A 71 1.70 6.11 3.14
C MET A 71 0.72 6.47 4.26
N SER A 72 1.09 6.29 5.52
CA SER A 72 0.31 6.84 6.63
C SER A 72 0.53 8.35 6.71
N ALA A 73 -0.53 9.11 6.98
CA ALA A 73 -0.38 10.52 7.33
C ALA A 73 0.37 10.66 8.68
N MET A 74 1.05 11.80 8.87
CA MET A 74 1.69 12.13 10.15
C MET A 74 0.64 12.22 11.27
N LYS A 75 1.08 12.04 12.51
CA LYS A 75 0.22 11.96 13.69
C LYS A 75 -0.64 13.22 13.85
N GLY A 76 -1.95 13.02 13.76
CA GLY A 76 -2.96 14.09 13.79
C GLY A 76 -4.03 13.90 12.72
N GLU A 77 -3.67 13.30 11.58
CA GLU A 77 -4.62 12.85 10.56
C GLU A 77 -4.75 11.33 10.64
N SER A 78 -5.91 10.82 11.06
CA SER A 78 -6.18 9.40 11.01
C SER A 78 -6.39 8.98 9.55
N GLY A 79 -5.35 8.48 8.88
CA GLY A 79 -5.54 7.99 7.53
C GLY A 79 -4.29 7.48 6.84
N TRP A 80 -4.51 6.50 5.96
CA TRP A 80 -3.58 6.21 4.88
C TRP A 80 -3.92 7.10 3.68
N THR A 81 -2.91 7.51 2.91
CA THR A 81 -3.12 8.11 1.60
C THR A 81 -3.84 7.12 0.68
N ARG A 82 -4.38 7.64 -0.43
CA ARG A 82 -4.82 6.79 -1.54
C ARG A 82 -3.65 5.96 -2.06
N TRP A 83 -3.96 4.79 -2.58
CA TRP A 83 -3.02 3.95 -3.31
C TRP A 83 -2.60 4.63 -4.61
N THR A 84 -1.31 4.62 -4.90
CA THR A 84 -0.68 5.15 -6.11
C THR A 84 0.15 4.07 -6.77
N ALA A 85 0.04 3.95 -8.09
CA ALA A 85 0.90 3.06 -8.87
C ALA A 85 2.27 3.69 -9.09
N MET A 86 3.32 2.90 -8.90
CA MET A 86 4.70 3.27 -9.20
C MET A 86 5.30 2.25 -10.15
N GLN A 87 5.99 2.75 -11.17
CA GLN A 87 6.75 1.93 -12.11
C GLN A 87 8.02 1.37 -11.45
N PRO A 88 8.57 0.27 -11.96
CA PRO A 88 9.87 -0.23 -11.52
C PRO A 88 10.95 0.86 -11.70
N LEU A 89 11.88 0.94 -10.75
CA LEU A 89 13.09 1.77 -10.92
C LEU A 89 14.06 0.97 -11.82
N HIS A 90 14.37 1.53 -12.99
CA HIS A 90 15.35 0.99 -13.94
C HIS A 90 16.77 1.44 -13.58
#